data_AF-A0A7V9HE13-F1
#
_entry.id   AF-A0A7V9HE13-F1
#
_cell.length_a   1.000
_cell.length_b   1.000
_cell.length_c   1.000
_cell.angle_alpha   90.00
_cell.angle_beta   90.00
_cell.angle_gamma   90.00
#
_symmetry.space_group_name_H-M   'P 1'
#
loop_
_entity.id
_entity.type
_entity.pdbx_description
1 polymer ?
#
loop_
_entity_poly.entity_id
_entity_poly.type
_entity_poly.pdbx_seq_one_letter_code
_entity_poly.pdbx_strand_id
1 'polypeptide(L)'
;MRDLKLPITPELLDYAIRHGSRQDDVLARIERETLAMPRASMLMTPDQGALMTLLARVVGARRALEVGTFTGYGAISIARGLAEGGTLQCLEISE
;
A
#
# COMPACT_ATOMS: atom_id res chain seq x y z
N MET A 1 -4.05 -32.69 -9.51
CA MET A 1 -4.30 -31.25 -9.21
C MET A 1 -3.91 -30.47 -10.45
N ARG A 2 -4.82 -29.74 -11.10
CA ARG A 2 -4.43 -28.89 -12.25
C ARG A 2 -3.52 -27.79 -11.73
N ASP A 3 -2.39 -27.53 -12.40
CA ASP A 3 -1.53 -26.38 -12.10
C ASP A 3 -2.27 -25.12 -12.59
N LEU A 4 -3.17 -24.60 -11.75
CA LEU A 4 -3.95 -23.38 -12.00
C LEU A 4 -3.07 -22.16 -11.74
N LYS A 5 -2.05 -21.96 -12.57
CA LYS A 5 -1.29 -20.71 -12.60
C LYS A 5 -1.95 -19.79 -13.63
N LEU A 6 -2.84 -18.93 -13.16
CA LEU A 6 -3.36 -17.83 -13.96
C LEU A 6 -2.24 -16.80 -14.17
N PRO A 7 -1.90 -16.45 -15.42
CA PRO A 7 -0.94 -15.37 -15.68
C PRO A 7 -1.53 -14.04 -15.20
N ILE A 8 -0.71 -13.20 -14.58
CA ILE A 8 -1.11 -11.83 -14.22
C ILE A 8 -0.94 -10.95 -15.45
N THR A 9 -2.03 -10.74 -16.18
CA THR A 9 -2.08 -9.80 -17.30
C THR A 9 -2.44 -8.39 -16.80
N PRO A 10 -2.13 -7.32 -17.57
CA PRO A 10 -2.52 -5.95 -17.20
C PRO A 10 -4.02 -5.80 -16.95
N GLU A 11 -4.86 -6.47 -17.75
CA GLU A 11 -6.33 -6.40 -17.62
C GLU A 11 -6.80 -7.07 -16.33
N LEU A 12 -6.19 -8.19 -15.95
CA LEU A 12 -6.49 -8.88 -14.70
C LEU A 12 -6.04 -8.07 -13.49
N LEU A 13 -4.85 -7.46 -13.55
CA LEU A 13 -4.34 -6.60 -12.49
C LEU A 13 -5.24 -5.37 -12.31
N ASP A 14 -5.59 -4.68 -13.40
CA ASP A 14 -6.49 -3.52 -13.36
C ASP A 14 -7.88 -3.92 -12.85
N TYR A 15 -8.42 -5.07 -13.25
CA TYR A 15 -9.64 -5.61 -12.66
C TYR A 15 -9.51 -5.82 -11.14
N ALA A 16 -8.40 -6.44 -10.68
CA ALA A 16 -8.16 -6.70 -9.27
C ALA A 16 -8.02 -5.40 -8.47
N ILE A 17 -7.31 -4.40 -9.00
CA ILE A 17 -7.18 -3.07 -8.39
C ILE A 17 -8.55 -2.41 -8.28
N ARG A 18 -9.32 -2.36 -9.35
CA ARG A 18 -10.64 -1.69 -9.37
C ARG A 18 -11.66 -2.29 -8.39
N HIS A 19 -11.57 -3.59 -8.09
CA HIS A 19 -12.54 -4.28 -7.23
C HIS A 19 -12.01 -4.63 -5.84
N GLY A 20 -10.69 -4.65 -5.66
CA GLY A 20 -10.03 -5.06 -4.42
C GLY A 20 -9.34 -3.93 -3.67
N SER A 21 -8.88 -2.89 -4.37
CA SER A 21 -8.24 -1.74 -3.74
C SER A 21 -9.28 -0.67 -3.37
N ARG A 22 -9.15 -0.10 -2.17
CA ARG A 22 -9.96 1.05 -1.71
C ARG A 22 -9.10 2.31 -1.77
N GLN A 23 -8.58 2.63 -2.96
CA GLN A 23 -7.83 3.86 -3.15
C GLN A 23 -8.78 5.06 -3.06
N ASP A 24 -8.50 5.95 -2.13
CA ASP A 24 -9.24 7.20 -1.94
C ASP A 24 -8.46 8.38 -2.51
N ASP A 25 -9.06 9.57 -2.48
CA ASP A 25 -8.49 10.79 -3.07
C ASP A 25 -7.10 11.13 -2.51
N VAL A 26 -6.84 10.79 -1.23
CA VAL A 26 -5.53 11.00 -0.59
C VAL A 26 -4.47 10.12 -1.25
N LEU A 27 -4.73 8.80 -1.34
CA LEU A 27 -3.81 7.86 -1.97
C LEU A 27 -3.66 8.10 -3.48
N ALA A 28 -4.74 8.48 -4.17
CA ALA A 28 -4.71 8.87 -5.58
C ALA A 28 -3.87 10.14 -5.81
N ARG A 29 -3.92 11.11 -4.89
CA ARG A 29 -3.08 12.29 -4.96
C ARG A 29 -1.61 11.93 -4.78
N ILE A 30 -1.27 11.12 -3.77
CA ILE A 30 0.12 10.70 -3.52
C ILE A 30 0.66 9.94 -4.73
N GLU A 31 -0.11 9.02 -5.31
CA GLU A 31 0.29 8.30 -6.53
C GLU A 31 0.61 9.26 -7.66
N ARG A 32 -0.30 10.19 -8.01
CA ARG A 32 -0.06 11.15 -9.09
C ARG A 32 1.18 12.02 -8.86
N GLU A 33 1.38 12.50 -7.64
CA GLU A 33 2.55 13.33 -7.29
C GLU A 33 3.85 12.49 -7.33
N THR A 34 3.81 11.26 -6.80
CA THR A 34 4.97 10.35 -6.78
C THR A 34 5.40 9.91 -8.18
N LEU A 35 4.43 9.67 -9.08
CA LEU A 35 4.71 9.28 -10.47
C LEU A 35 5.44 10.38 -11.26
N ALA A 36 5.39 11.64 -10.81
CA ALA A 36 6.15 12.73 -11.39
C ALA A 36 7.57 12.89 -10.80
N MET A 37 7.92 12.12 -9.76
CA MET A 37 9.21 12.22 -9.08
C MET A 37 10.25 11.22 -9.63
N PRO A 38 11.56 11.52 -9.48
CA PRO A 38 12.59 10.49 -9.67
C PRO A 38 12.32 9.28 -8.78
N ARG A 39 12.63 8.08 -9.27
CA ARG A 39 12.43 6.81 -8.56
C ARG A 39 10.95 6.47 -8.28
N ALA A 40 10.02 6.96 -9.09
CA ALA A 40 8.60 6.61 -9.03
C ALA A 40 8.31 5.09 -8.96
N SER A 41 9.20 4.24 -9.48
CA SER A 41 9.11 2.77 -9.36
C SER A 41 9.15 2.24 -7.92
N MET A 42 9.52 3.07 -6.94
CA MET A 42 9.46 2.74 -5.51
C MET A 42 8.05 2.87 -4.93
N LEU A 43 7.10 3.44 -5.68
CA LEU A 43 5.71 3.59 -5.24
C LEU A 43 5.04 2.23 -5.04
N MET A 44 4.37 2.09 -3.91
CA MET A 44 3.49 0.96 -3.62
C MET A 44 2.23 1.03 -4.48
N THR A 45 1.83 -0.10 -5.07
CA THR A 45 0.60 -0.19 -5.88
C THR A 45 -0.66 -0.22 -4.99
N PRO A 46 -1.83 0.17 -5.52
CA PRO A 46 -3.07 0.21 -4.73
C PRO A 46 -3.49 -1.11 -4.10
N ASP A 47 -3.30 -2.24 -4.80
CA ASP A 47 -3.58 -3.58 -4.29
C ASP A 47 -2.64 -3.96 -3.14
N GLN A 48 -1.36 -3.60 -3.22
CA GLN A 48 -0.40 -3.80 -2.12
C GLN A 48 -0.77 -2.94 -0.90
N GLY A 49 -1.17 -1.68 -1.09
CA GLY A 49 -1.64 -0.83 0.02
C GLY A 49 -2.87 -1.41 0.72
N ALA A 50 -3.85 -1.88 -0.05
CA ALA A 50 -5.03 -2.54 0.51
C ALA A 50 -4.68 -3.79 1.31
N LEU A 51 -3.71 -4.59 0.83
CA LEU A 51 -3.20 -5.74 1.55
C LEU A 51 -2.52 -5.32 2.86
N MET A 52 -1.69 -4.28 2.87
CA MET A 52 -1.04 -3.80 4.11
C MET A 52 -2.06 -3.33 5.15
N THR A 53 -3.09 -2.59 4.72
CA THR A 53 -4.20 -2.21 5.60
C THR A 53 -4.90 -3.45 6.18
N LEU A 54 -5.20 -4.45 5.35
CA LEU A 54 -5.85 -5.68 5.81
C LEU A 54 -4.98 -6.42 6.82
N LEU A 55 -3.70 -6.62 6.52
CA LEU A 55 -2.75 -7.32 7.39
C LEU A 55 -2.64 -6.64 8.74
N ALA A 56 -2.42 -5.31 8.78
CA ALA A 56 -2.36 -4.56 10.03
C ALA A 56 -3.63 -4.71 10.89
N ARG A 57 -4.81 -4.77 10.26
CA ARG A 57 -6.09 -4.99 10.96
C ARG A 57 -6.22 -6.39 11.50
N VAL A 58 -5.99 -7.42 10.68
CA VAL A 58 -6.24 -8.82 11.08
C VAL A 58 -5.26 -9.29 12.15
N VAL A 59 -4.05 -8.75 12.19
CA VAL A 59 -3.09 -9.03 13.27
C VAL A 59 -3.34 -8.18 14.52
N GLY A 60 -4.24 -7.20 14.46
CA GLY A 60 -4.53 -6.29 15.57
C GLY A 60 -3.34 -5.41 15.96
N ALA A 61 -2.54 -4.96 14.99
CA ALA A 61 -1.32 -4.21 15.25
C ALA A 61 -1.61 -2.89 15.97
N ARG A 62 -0.97 -2.69 17.13
CA ARG A 62 -0.98 -1.40 17.87
C ARG A 62 0.30 -0.59 17.68
N ARG A 63 1.39 -1.24 17.27
CA ARG A 63 2.69 -0.61 17.02
C ARG A 63 3.25 -1.21 15.74
N ALA A 64 3.62 -0.36 14.80
CA ALA A 64 4.26 -0.76 13.55
C ALA A 64 5.51 0.09 13.31
N LEU A 65 6.47 -0.50 12.60
CA LEU A 65 7.68 0.15 12.12
C LEU A 65 7.73 -0.02 10.60
N GLU A 66 7.83 1.07 9.87
CA GLU A 66 8.08 1.08 8.42
C GLU A 66 9.53 1.55 8.18
N VAL A 67 10.25 0.79 7.36
CA VAL A 67 11.63 1.11 6.96
C VAL A 67 11.63 1.36 5.47
N GLY A 68 11.90 2.61 5.06
CA GLY A 68 11.65 3.10 3.71
C GLY A 68 10.21 3.56 3.56
N THR A 69 9.97 4.86 3.73
CA THR A 69 8.63 5.48 3.71
C THR A 69 8.35 6.19 2.39
N PHE A 70 9.42 6.69 1.74
CA PHE A 70 9.36 7.47 0.50
C PHE A 70 8.27 8.56 0.57
N THR A 71 7.26 8.52 -0.28
CA THR A 71 6.17 9.50 -0.33
C THR A 71 4.98 9.17 0.59
N GLY A 72 5.07 8.11 1.39
CA GLY A 72 4.12 7.81 2.47
C GLY A 72 2.87 7.02 2.08
N TYR A 73 2.78 6.48 0.85
CA TYR A 73 1.66 5.63 0.43
C TYR A 73 1.52 4.39 1.34
N GLY A 74 2.64 3.71 1.60
CA GLY A 74 2.73 2.56 2.52
C GLY A 74 2.37 2.95 3.94
N ALA A 75 2.94 4.04 4.45
CA ALA A 75 2.66 4.58 5.79
C ALA A 75 1.17 4.76 6.06
N ILE A 76 0.46 5.44 5.15
CA ILE A 76 -0.98 5.67 5.28
C ILE A 76 -1.74 4.34 5.25
N SER A 77 -1.35 3.43 4.36
CA SER A 77 -1.98 2.12 4.24
C SER A 77 -1.84 1.29 5.52
N ILE A 78 -0.65 1.29 6.14
CA ILE A 78 -0.40 0.61 7.42
C ILE A 78 -1.18 1.29 8.54
N ALA A 79 -1.06 2.62 8.67
CA ALA A 79 -1.69 3.40 9.74
C ALA A 79 -3.22 3.23 9.78
N ARG A 80 -3.88 3.21 8.61
CA ARG A 80 -5.33 2.95 8.49
C ARG A 80 -5.74 1.57 9.00
N GLY A 81 -4.81 0.63 9.05
CA GLY A 81 -5.04 -0.73 9.51
C GLY A 81 -4.74 -0.95 10.98
N LEU A 82 -4.11 -0.01 11.67
CA LEU A 82 -3.77 -0.17 13.08
C LEU A 82 -5.04 -0.18 13.94
N ALA A 83 -4.93 -0.89 15.07
CA ALA A 83 -5.93 -0.85 16.12
C ALA A 83 -6.04 0.56 16.73
N GLU A 84 -7.17 0.87 17.35
CA GLU A 84 -7.42 2.16 17.98
C GLU A 84 -6.31 2.56 18.98
N GLY A 85 -5.85 3.80 18.86
CA GLY A 85 -4.70 4.33 19.61
C GLY A 85 -3.34 3.78 19.17
N GLY A 86 -3.29 3.08 18.03
CA GLY A 86 -2.06 2.52 17.48
C GLY A 86 -1.12 3.58 16.91
N THR A 87 0.16 3.26 16.86
CA THR A 87 1.21 4.13 16.34
C THR A 87 2.02 3.45 15.24
N LEU A 88 2.37 4.22 14.22
CA LEU A 88 3.33 3.84 13.19
C LEU A 88 4.57 4.73 13.34
N GLN A 89 5.74 4.10 13.40
CA GLN A 89 7.02 4.78 13.28
C GLN A 89 7.58 4.56 11.88
N CYS A 90 7.90 5.64 11.19
CA CYS A 90 8.45 5.63 9.84
C CYS A 90 9.93 6.00 9.91
N LEU A 91 10.79 5.20 9.28
CA LEU A 91 12.22 5.47 9.14
C LEU A 91 12.52 5.72 7.66
N GLU A 92 12.91 6.94 7.34
CA GLU A 92 13.34 7.35 6.00
C GLU A 92 14.65 8.13 6.11
N ILE A 93 15.55 7.90 5.16
CA ILE A 93 16.85 8.57 5.13
C ILE A 93 16.77 9.93 4.43
N SER A 94 15.78 10.11 3.56
CA SER A 94 15.46 11.37 2.91
C SER A 94 14.55 12.21 3.79
N GLU A 95 14.80 13.51 3.80
CA GLU A 95 13.81 14.51 4.23
C GLU A 95 12.75 14.71 3.15
#